data_AF-A0A1V5CX18-F1
#
_entry.id   AF-A0A1V5CX18-F1
#
_cell.length_a   1.000
_cell.length_b   1.000
_cell.length_c   1.000
_cell.angle_alpha   90.00
_cell.angle_beta   90.00
_cell.angle_gamma   90.00
#
_symmetry.space_group_name_H-M   'P 1'
#
loop_
_entity.id
_entity.type
_entity.pdbx_description
1 polymer ?
#
loop_
_entity_poly.entity_id
_entity_poly.type
_entity_poly.pdbx_seq_one_letter_code
_entity_poly.pdbx_strand_id
1 'polypeptide(L)'
;MAGSVPPANFKTTLAKCRDFWVRSAEEEMDPRARMLRNEKIRRDLRGRLMIAKPDRPFCFISSESEDSYFCLKSELPQGATDRDEVVFDAVPSFDRKKNRQSWKAVNVRTT
;
A
#
# COMPACT_ATOMS: atom_id res chain seq x y z
N MET A 1 46.38 6.46 10.10
CA MET A 1 46.00 5.26 9.33
C MET A 1 44.66 4.77 9.89
N ALA A 2 43.55 5.01 9.19
CA ALA A 2 42.24 4.51 9.62
C ALA A 2 41.94 3.22 8.86
N GLY A 3 42.12 2.07 9.52
CA GLY A 3 41.78 0.76 8.96
C GLY A 3 40.27 0.61 8.90
N SER A 4 39.72 0.44 7.69
CA SER A 4 38.33 0.06 7.51
C SER A 4 38.18 -1.41 7.89
N VAL A 5 37.51 -1.67 9.03
CA VAL A 5 37.10 -3.03 9.41
C VAL A 5 36.12 -3.53 8.34
N PRO A 6 36.32 -4.71 7.74
CA PRO A 6 35.40 -5.24 6.75
C PRO A 6 34.00 -5.38 7.34
N PRO A 7 32.93 -5.04 6.59
CA PRO A 7 31.58 -5.04 7.12
C PRO A 7 31.23 -6.44 7.62
N ALA A 8 30.89 -6.54 8.91
CA ALA A 8 30.29 -7.74 9.47
C ALA A 8 29.11 -8.13 8.57
N ASN A 9 29.04 -9.40 8.16
CA ASN A 9 27.99 -10.11 7.39
C ASN A 9 26.81 -9.23 6.93
N PHE A 10 26.39 -9.32 5.66
CA PHE A 10 25.29 -8.55 5.08
C PHE A 10 24.10 -8.29 6.04
N LYS A 11 23.64 -9.30 6.79
CA LYS A 11 22.58 -9.15 7.80
C LYS A 11 22.90 -8.11 8.89
N THR A 12 24.10 -8.16 9.46
CA THR A 12 24.55 -7.23 10.50
C THR A 12 24.80 -5.82 9.95
N THR A 13 25.29 -5.71 8.71
CA THR A 13 25.44 -4.41 8.05
C THR A 13 24.07 -3.79 7.74
N LEU A 14 23.13 -4.59 7.23
CA LEU A 14 21.76 -4.14 6.95
C LEU A 14 21.04 -3.70 8.23
N ALA A 15 21.21 -4.41 9.34
CA ALA A 15 20.66 -4.03 10.64
C ALA A 15 21.20 -2.67 11.10
N LYS A 16 22.52 -2.47 11.04
CA LYS A 16 23.15 -1.20 11.41
C LYS A 16 22.72 -0.05 10.51
N CYS A 17 22.57 -0.28 9.20
CA CYS A 17 22.05 0.73 8.28
C CYS A 17 20.61 1.11 8.64
N ARG A 18 19.74 0.13 8.93
CA ARG A 18 18.35 0.39 9.34
C ARG A 18 18.31 1.18 10.64
N ASP A 19 19.09 0.79 11.65
CA ASP A 19 19.14 1.50 12.93
C ASP A 19 19.64 2.94 12.76
N PHE A 20 20.65 3.15 11.91
CA PHE A 20 21.15 4.49 11.59
C PHE A 20 20.06 5.33 10.92
N TRP A 21 19.40 4.83 9.88
CA TRP A 21 18.33 5.55 9.20
C TRP A 21 17.12 5.83 10.10
N VAL A 22 16.77 4.92 11.01
CA VAL A 22 15.69 5.11 11.99
C VAL A 22 16.05 6.18 13.02
N ARG A 23 17.31 6.25 13.47
CA ARG A 23 17.77 7.24 14.45
C ARG A 23 18.07 8.61 13.85
N SER A 24 18.52 8.65 12.59
CA SER A 24 18.82 9.89 11.85
C SER A 24 17.61 10.46 11.13
N ALA A 25 16.51 9.69 11.02
CA ALA A 25 15.21 10.26 10.75
C ALA A 25 14.75 11.03 12.00
N GLU A 26 15.18 12.29 12.11
CA GLU A 26 14.45 13.28 12.89
C GLU A 26 12.97 13.23 12.47
N GLU A 27 12.05 13.62 13.36
CA GLU A 27 10.58 13.59 13.21
C GLU A 27 9.99 14.22 11.92
N GLU A 28 10.82 14.71 11.00
CA GLU A 28 10.48 14.95 9.61
C GLU A 28 10.28 13.64 8.82
N MET A 29 9.11 13.07 9.07
CA MET A 29 8.17 12.73 8.01
C MET A 29 8.75 11.87 6.88
N ASP A 30 8.69 10.54 7.06
CA ASP A 30 8.45 9.67 5.92
C ASP A 30 7.30 10.30 5.09
N PRO A 31 7.54 10.75 3.85
CA PRO A 31 6.52 11.44 3.06
C PRO A 31 5.30 10.55 2.82
N ARG A 32 5.47 9.22 2.78
CA ARG A 32 4.35 8.26 2.73
C ARG A 32 3.63 8.20 4.07
N ALA A 33 4.33 8.15 5.20
CA ALA A 33 3.68 8.16 6.51
C ALA A 33 2.93 9.47 6.77
N ARG A 34 3.44 10.60 6.28
CA ARG A 34 2.76 11.90 6.32
C ARG A 34 1.58 11.97 5.34
N MET A 35 1.70 11.48 4.11
CA MET A 35 0.56 11.35 3.20
C MET A 35 -0.54 10.48 3.82
N LEU A 36 -0.18 9.31 4.36
CA LEU A 36 -1.11 8.43 5.07
C LEU A 36 -1.76 9.09 6.30
N ARG A 37 -1.08 10.02 6.98
CA ARG A 37 -1.62 10.77 8.13
C ARG A 37 -2.46 12.00 7.75
N ASN A 38 -2.16 12.67 6.63
CA ASN A 38 -2.84 13.90 6.21
C ASN A 38 -3.96 13.68 5.18
N GLU A 39 -3.99 12.52 4.53
CA GLU A 39 -5.00 12.24 3.53
C GLU A 39 -6.25 11.64 4.16
N LYS A 40 -7.42 12.13 3.74
CA LYS A 40 -8.74 11.69 4.22
C LYS A 40 -8.96 10.22 3.87
N ILE A 41 -8.46 9.31 4.71
CA ILE A 41 -8.74 7.88 4.58
C ILE A 41 -10.25 7.70 4.69
N ARG A 42 -10.86 7.15 3.63
CA ARG A 42 -12.27 6.74 3.65
C ARG A 42 -12.32 5.34 4.26
N ARG A 43 -13.01 5.16 5.37
CA ARG A 43 -13.02 3.89 6.11
C ARG A 43 -14.27 3.08 5.83
N ASP A 44 -14.15 1.76 5.99
CA ASP A 44 -15.27 0.81 6.00
C ASP A 44 -16.17 0.90 4.75
N LEU A 45 -15.57 1.19 3.60
CA LEU A 45 -16.27 1.22 2.33
C LEU A 45 -16.66 -0.19 1.90
N ARG A 46 -17.82 -0.30 1.26
CA ARG A 46 -18.31 -1.54 0.67
C ARG A 46 -18.20 -1.49 -0.84
N GLY A 47 -17.84 -2.61 -1.43
CA GLY A 47 -17.79 -2.74 -2.87
C GLY A 47 -17.60 -4.17 -3.32
N ARG A 48 -17.65 -4.35 -4.63
CA ARG A 48 -17.53 -5.63 -5.30
C ARG A 48 -16.18 -5.75 -5.97
N LEU A 49 -15.50 -6.87 -5.75
CA LEU A 49 -14.21 -7.15 -6.36
C LEU A 49 -14.37 -7.36 -7.87
N MET A 50 -13.48 -6.75 -8.65
CA MET A 50 -13.39 -6.91 -10.10
C MET A 50 -11.97 -7.35 -10.49
N ILE A 51 -11.81 -8.65 -10.71
CA ILE A 51 -10.59 -9.29 -11.20
C ILE A 51 -10.71 -9.49 -12.71
N ALA A 52 -10.53 -8.41 -13.48
CA ALA A 52 -10.62 -8.47 -14.94
C ALA A 52 -9.51 -9.31 -15.61
N LYS A 53 -8.33 -9.41 -14.98
CA LYS A 53 -7.15 -10.08 -15.55
C LYS A 53 -6.41 -10.89 -14.47
N PRO A 54 -6.48 -12.24 -14.49
CA PRO A 54 -5.92 -13.09 -13.43
C PRO A 54 -4.37 -13.04 -13.40
N ASP A 55 -3.73 -12.73 -14.52
CA ASP A 55 -2.28 -12.58 -14.69
C ASP A 55 -1.71 -11.30 -14.07
N ARG A 56 -2.53 -10.27 -13.86
CA ARG A 56 -2.04 -8.97 -13.36
C ARG A 56 -1.92 -8.96 -11.83
N PRO A 57 -0.93 -8.25 -11.24
CA PRO A 57 -0.77 -8.18 -9.79
C PRO A 57 -1.78 -7.25 -9.09
N PHE A 58 -2.80 -6.77 -9.82
CA PHE A 58 -3.78 -5.81 -9.33
C PHE A 58 -5.18 -6.16 -9.83
N CYS A 59 -6.16 -5.60 -9.13
CA CYS A 59 -7.60 -5.68 -9.42
C CYS A 59 -8.24 -4.33 -9.06
N PHE A 60 -9.55 -4.25 -9.22
CA PHE A 60 -10.32 -3.08 -8.81
C PHE A 60 -11.45 -3.49 -7.89
N ILE A 61 -11.94 -2.55 -7.09
CA ILE A 61 -13.18 -2.70 -6.33
C ILE A 61 -14.15 -1.63 -6.82
N SER A 62 -15.33 -2.04 -7.28
CA SER A 62 -16.41 -1.13 -7.67
C SER A 62 -17.34 -0.92 -6.49
N SER A 63 -17.56 0.34 -6.09
CA SER A 63 -18.60 0.67 -5.11
C SER A 63 -19.90 1.04 -5.82
N GLU A 64 -21.03 1.03 -5.10
CA GLU A 64 -22.34 1.41 -5.63
C GLU A 64 -22.38 2.87 -6.12
N SER A 65 -21.51 3.73 -5.58
CA SER A 65 -21.38 5.15 -5.96
C SER A 65 -20.52 5.40 -7.21
N GLU A 66 -20.37 4.41 -8.09
CA GLU A 66 -19.58 4.44 -9.34
C GLU A 66 -18.07 4.69 -9.21
N ASP A 67 -17.55 4.95 -8.01
CA ASP A 67 -16.11 5.04 -7.76
C ASP A 67 -15.45 3.65 -7.90
N SER A 68 -14.39 3.59 -8.73
CA SER A 68 -13.51 2.42 -8.84
C SER A 68 -12.22 2.64 -8.05
N TYR A 69 -11.92 1.70 -7.17
CA TYR A 69 -10.76 1.73 -6.28
C TYR A 69 -9.69 0.76 -6.78
N PHE A 70 -8.45 1.23 -6.89
CA PHE A 70 -7.32 0.38 -7.26
C PHE A 70 -6.95 -0.54 -6.10
N CYS A 71 -6.77 -1.84 -6.35
CA CYS A 71 -6.41 -2.80 -5.31
C CYS A 71 -5.25 -3.68 -5.79
N LEU A 72 -4.28 -3.97 -4.91
CA LEU A 72 -3.24 -4.96 -5.21
C LEU A 72 -3.76 -6.34 -4.80
N LYS A 73 -3.46 -7.38 -5.58
CA LYS A 73 -3.88 -8.74 -5.23
C LYS A 73 -3.26 -9.25 -3.93
N SER A 74 -2.09 -8.73 -3.56
CA SER A 74 -1.44 -9.01 -2.28
C SER A 74 -2.18 -8.45 -1.06
N GLU A 75 -3.09 -7.49 -1.27
CA GLU A 75 -3.91 -6.88 -0.22
C GLU A 75 -5.25 -7.60 -0.06
N LEU A 76 -5.56 -8.58 -0.92
CA LEU A 76 -6.79 -9.36 -0.86
C LEU A 76 -6.68 -10.46 0.20
N PRO A 77 -7.78 -10.78 0.89
CA PRO A 77 -7.82 -11.94 1.78
C PRO A 77 -7.66 -13.23 0.97
N GLN A 78 -7.08 -14.25 1.61
CA GLN A 78 -6.86 -15.54 0.97
C GLN A 78 -8.19 -16.17 0.56
N GLY A 79 -8.31 -16.57 -0.70
CA GLY A 79 -9.54 -17.17 -1.24
C GLY A 79 -10.55 -16.18 -1.81
N ALA A 80 -10.27 -14.87 -1.85
CA ALA A 80 -11.13 -13.90 -2.51
C ALA A 80 -11.32 -14.21 -4.01
N THR A 81 -12.56 -14.21 -4.47
CA THR A 81 -12.96 -14.47 -5.85
C THR A 81 -13.52 -13.24 -6.56
N ASP A 82 -13.51 -13.28 -7.90
CA ASP A 82 -14.13 -12.21 -8.70
C ASP A 82 -15.60 -12.06 -8.31
N ARG A 83 -16.07 -10.82 -8.20
CA ARG A 83 -17.42 -10.42 -7.76
C ARG A 83 -17.75 -10.62 -6.30
N ASP A 84 -16.80 -11.01 -5.46
CA ASP A 84 -17.01 -11.04 -4.01
C ASP A 84 -17.31 -9.66 -3.45
N GLU A 85 -18.17 -9.61 -2.44
CA GLU A 85 -18.41 -8.41 -1.65
C GLU A 85 -17.34 -8.29 -0.56
N VAL A 86 -16.70 -7.12 -0.54
CA VAL A 86 -15.60 -6.81 0.36
C VAL A 86 -15.83 -5.49 1.06
N VAL A 87 -15.28 -5.40 2.27
CA VAL A 87 -15.14 -4.16 3.02
C VAL A 87 -13.68 -3.73 2.97
N PHE A 88 -13.42 -2.44 2.78
CA PHE A 88 -12.06 -1.92 2.63
C PHE A 88 -11.95 -0.46 3.07
N ASP A 89 -10.72 -0.02 3.31
CA ASP A 89 -10.40 1.39 3.48
C ASP A 89 -9.81 1.94 2.17
N ALA A 90 -10.01 3.22 1.87
CA ALA A 90 -9.43 3.87 0.70
C ALA A 90 -8.50 5.02 1.11
N VAL A 91 -7.27 4.96 0.59
CA VAL A 91 -6.27 6.02 0.69
C VAL A 91 -6.12 6.69 -0.68
N PRO A 92 -5.81 7.99 -0.77
CA PRO A 92 -5.55 8.60 -2.07
C PRO A 92 -4.37 7.95 -2.79
N SER A 93 -4.46 7.96 -4.11
CA SER A 93 -3.44 7.41 -4.98
C SER A 93 -3.49 8.13 -6.31
N PHE A 94 -2.34 8.34 -6.95
CA PHE A 94 -2.30 9.01 -8.25
C PHE A 94 -2.37 7.99 -9.39
N ASP A 95 -3.39 8.12 -10.25
CA ASP A 95 -3.46 7.35 -11.50
C ASP A 95 -2.61 8.06 -12.57
N ARG A 96 -1.37 7.60 -12.75
CA ARG A 96 -0.44 8.14 -13.75
C ARG A 96 -0.94 8.00 -15.18
N LYS A 97 -1.72 6.96 -15.48
CA LYS A 97 -2.26 6.72 -16.84
C LYS A 97 -3.34 7.75 -17.17
N LYS A 98 -4.16 8.13 -16.20
CA LYS A 98 -5.24 9.12 -16.36
C LYS A 98 -4.86 10.53 -15.91
N ASN A 99 -3.63 10.72 -15.43
CA ASN A 99 -3.10 11.98 -14.90
C ASN A 99 -4.05 12.64 -13.87
N ARG A 100 -4.61 11.85 -12.96
CA ARG A 100 -5.61 12.35 -11.98
C ARG A 100 -5.46 11.67 -10.62
N GLN A 101 -5.93 12.38 -9.59
CA GLN A 101 -6.11 11.78 -8.27
C GLN A 101 -7.17 10.67 -8.31
N SER A 102 -6.91 9.61 -7.56
CA SER A 102 -7.71 8.39 -7.48
C SER A 102 -7.57 7.82 -6.06
N TRP A 103 -8.02 6.59 -5.87
CA TRP A 103 -8.09 5.93 -4.58
C TRP A 103 -7.53 4.51 -4.67
N LYS A 104 -6.66 4.15 -3.72
CA LYS A 104 -6.17 2.79 -3.52
C LYS A 104 -6.92 2.17 -2.33
N ALA A 105 -7.43 0.97 -2.52
CA ALA A 105 -7.99 0.13 -1.46
C ALA A 105 -6.88 -0.53 -0.64
N VAL A 106 -7.06 -0.54 0.68
CA VAL A 106 -6.20 -1.18 1.68
C VAL A 106 -7.09 -1.85 2.75
N ASN A 107 -6.51 -2.71 3.58
CA ASN A 107 -7.24 -3.45 4.63
C ASN A 107 -8.49 -4.19 4.09
N VAL A 108 -8.37 -4.82 2.92
CA VAL A 108 -9.50 -5.49 2.28
C VAL A 108 -9.86 -6.75 3.05
N ARG A 109 -11.14 -6.88 3.40
CA ARG A 109 -11.69 -8.03 4.12
C ARG A 109 -12.96 -8.52 3.45
N THR A 110 -13.16 -9.83 3.43
CA THR A 110 -14.43 -10.45 3.03
C THR A 110 -15.50 -10.10 4.04
N THR A 111 -16.72 -9.93 3.55
CA THR A 111 -17.90 -9.66 4.38
C THR A 111 -18.43 -10.93 5.03
#